data_AF-A0A840N0A0-F1
#
_entry.id   AF-A0A840N0A0-F1
#
_cell.length_a   1.000
_cell.length_b   1.000
_cell.length_c   1.000
_cell.angle_alpha   90.00
_cell.angle_beta   90.00
_cell.angle_gamma   90.00
#
_symmetry.space_group_name_H-M   'P 1'
#
loop_
_entity.id
_entity.type
_entity.pdbx_description
1 polymer ?
#
loop_
_entity_poly.entity_id
_entity_poly.type
_entity_poly.pdbx_seq_one_letter_code
_entity_poly.pdbx_strand_id
1 'polypeptide(L)'
;MRRLRIFTKHLTSEEIAALSALAAASGFAADEIETVLEIGAPLVDCDDEVILIPISAAACAAPDLEDDVKQVSNGARRAICVWPEDAEAEVEVPASARKYAYSIVPWNAEKLQAAAADDDVLIFEMPSGDVMPKVYTERNLCVDEEAQPK
;
A
#
# COMPACT_ATOMS: atom_id res chain seq x y z
N MET A 1 9.55 5.53 -15.98
CA MET A 1 9.21 6.77 -15.22
C MET A 1 8.42 6.34 -13.98
N ARG A 2 8.67 6.94 -12.81
CA ARG A 2 8.00 6.58 -11.55
C ARG A 2 6.83 7.53 -11.32
N ARG A 3 5.67 7.02 -10.91
CA ARG A 3 4.54 7.84 -10.45
C ARG A 3 3.98 7.29 -9.16
N LEU A 4 3.56 8.21 -8.30
CA LEU A 4 2.88 7.90 -7.05
C LEU A 4 1.48 8.47 -7.08
N ARG A 5 0.49 7.60 -6.89
CA ARG A 5 -0.92 7.96 -6.87
C ARG A 5 -1.48 7.75 -5.48
N ILE A 6 -2.01 8.79 -4.87
CA ILE A 6 -2.63 8.76 -3.55
C ILE A 6 -4.09 8.41 -3.73
N PHE A 7 -4.55 7.33 -3.12
CA PHE A 7 -5.95 6.93 -3.16
C PHE A 7 -6.76 7.71 -2.12
N THR A 8 -7.65 8.60 -2.58
CA THR A 8 -8.28 9.64 -1.75
C THR A 8 -9.77 9.45 -1.49
N LYS A 9 -10.35 8.31 -1.91
CA LYS A 9 -11.80 8.04 -1.91
C LYS A 9 -12.48 8.32 -0.56
N HIS A 10 -11.81 7.99 0.55
CA HIS A 10 -12.33 8.11 1.91
C HIS A 10 -11.59 9.15 2.75
N LEU A 11 -10.84 10.07 2.10
CA LEU A 11 -10.00 11.05 2.77
C LEU A 11 -10.58 12.45 2.74
N THR A 12 -10.33 13.19 3.80
CA THR A 12 -10.53 14.63 3.87
C THR A 12 -9.44 15.37 3.09
N SER A 13 -9.69 16.63 2.72
CA SER A 13 -8.69 17.47 2.06
C SER A 13 -7.43 17.69 2.91
N GLU A 14 -7.56 17.68 4.24
CA GLU A 14 -6.44 17.82 5.17
C GLU A 14 -5.53 16.58 5.13
N GLU A 15 -6.12 15.38 5.18
CA GLU A 15 -5.38 14.12 5.07
C GLU A 15 -4.68 13.99 3.70
N ILE A 16 -5.34 14.40 2.62
CA ILE A 16 -4.75 14.41 1.27
C ILE A 16 -3.53 15.34 1.23
N ALA A 17 -3.63 16.53 1.81
CA ALA A 17 -2.53 17.49 1.86
C ALA A 17 -1.35 16.95 2.70
N ALA A 18 -1.63 16.33 3.84
CA ALA A 18 -0.63 15.72 4.70
C ALA A 18 0.11 14.57 4.00
N LEU A 19 -0.62 13.68 3.31
CA LEU A 19 -0.03 12.57 2.54
C LEU A 19 0.79 13.08 1.34
N SER A 20 0.32 14.13 0.68
CA SER A 20 1.07 14.75 -0.42
C SER A 20 2.37 15.36 0.09
N ALA A 21 2.36 15.97 1.28
CA ALA A 21 3.56 16.47 1.94
C ALA A 21 4.51 15.33 2.35
N LEU A 22 4.00 14.21 2.85
CA LEU A 22 4.79 13.02 3.16
C LEU A 22 5.45 12.43 1.90
N ALA A 23 4.70 12.34 0.79
CA ALA A 23 5.23 11.87 -0.49
C ALA A 23 6.30 12.82 -1.06
N ALA A 24 6.10 14.14 -0.94
CA ALA A 24 7.14 15.10 -1.31
C ALA A 24 8.39 14.96 -0.44
N ALA A 25 8.21 14.76 0.87
CA ALA A 25 9.31 14.54 1.81
C ALA A 25 10.06 13.22 1.56
N SER A 26 9.42 12.21 0.97
CA SER A 26 10.04 10.95 0.55
C SER A 26 10.75 11.03 -0.80
N GLY A 27 10.84 12.23 -1.39
CA GLY A 27 11.64 12.52 -2.56
C GLY A 27 10.89 12.49 -3.90
N PHE A 28 9.56 12.43 -3.89
CA PHE A 28 8.78 12.58 -5.11
C PHE A 28 8.63 14.05 -5.49
N ALA A 29 8.80 14.36 -6.77
CA ALA A 29 8.50 15.69 -7.29
C ALA A 29 6.98 15.91 -7.39
N ALA A 30 6.55 17.18 -7.38
CA ALA A 30 5.13 17.53 -7.37
C ALA A 30 4.37 17.03 -8.62
N ASP A 31 5.06 16.89 -9.75
CA ASP A 31 4.53 16.35 -11.01
C ASP A 31 4.53 14.80 -11.08
N GLU A 32 5.16 14.14 -10.11
CA GLU A 32 5.14 12.68 -9.93
C GLU A 32 4.03 12.21 -8.97
N ILE A 33 3.40 13.15 -8.24
CA ILE A 33 2.35 12.90 -7.26
C ILE A 33 0.99 13.24 -7.86
N GLU A 34 0.09 12.25 -7.90
CA GLU A 34 -1.29 12.40 -8.36
C GLU A 34 -2.26 11.95 -7.28
N THR A 35 -3.41 12.59 -7.14
CA THR A 35 -4.48 12.13 -6.25
C THR A 35 -5.61 11.51 -7.06
N VAL A 36 -6.13 10.36 -6.63
CA VAL A 36 -7.13 9.60 -7.38
C VAL A 36 -8.26 9.10 -6.48
N LEU A 37 -9.49 9.15 -6.98
CA LEU A 37 -10.67 8.64 -6.27
C LEU A 37 -10.96 7.16 -6.55
N GLU A 38 -10.43 6.63 -7.64
CA GLU A 38 -10.65 5.25 -8.09
C GLU A 38 -9.34 4.65 -8.57
N ILE A 39 -9.14 3.36 -8.28
CA ILE A 39 -8.01 2.62 -8.80
C ILE A 39 -8.36 2.23 -10.23
N GLY A 40 -7.77 2.93 -11.20
CA GLY A 40 -7.98 2.67 -12.62
C GLY A 40 -7.15 1.49 -13.14
N ALA A 41 -7.14 1.35 -14.47
CA ALA A 41 -6.16 0.51 -15.16
C ALA A 41 -4.73 1.04 -14.92
N PRO A 42 -3.70 0.17 -14.99
CA PRO A 42 -2.31 0.61 -14.96
C PRO A 42 -2.01 1.62 -16.06
N LEU A 43 -1.13 2.58 -15.75
CA LEU A 43 -0.71 3.59 -16.72
C LEU A 43 0.23 2.98 -17.78
N VAL A 44 -0.09 3.19 -19.07
CA VAL A 44 0.66 2.61 -20.20
C VAL A 44 2.05 3.23 -20.37
N ASP A 45 2.24 4.45 -19.86
CA ASP A 45 3.48 5.24 -19.92
C ASP A 45 4.28 5.21 -18.60
N CYS A 46 3.94 4.32 -17.67
CA CYS A 46 4.56 4.23 -16.35
C CYS A 46 5.08 2.82 -16.09
N ASP A 47 6.41 2.69 -16.00
CA ASP A 47 7.05 1.40 -15.70
C ASP A 47 6.85 1.00 -14.23
N ASP A 48 6.72 2.00 -13.35
CA ASP A 48 6.62 1.83 -11.91
C ASP A 48 5.55 2.75 -11.32
N GLU A 49 4.35 2.20 -11.17
CA GLU A 49 3.20 2.86 -10.56
C GLU A 49 3.04 2.40 -9.12
N VAL A 50 3.22 3.33 -8.19
CA VAL A 50 3.01 3.15 -6.75
C VAL A 50 1.65 3.75 -6.39
N ILE A 51 0.81 2.96 -5.71
CA ILE A 51 -0.46 3.44 -5.16
C ILE A 51 -0.32 3.54 -3.64
N LEU A 52 -0.42 4.75 -3.10
CA LEU A 52 -0.52 4.97 -1.66
C LEU A 52 -1.95 4.78 -1.21
N ILE A 53 -2.13 3.88 -0.23
CA ILE A 53 -3.42 3.59 0.38
C ILE A 53 -3.31 3.88 1.89
N PRO A 54 -3.84 5.01 2.37
CA PRO A 54 -3.89 5.25 3.80
C PRO A 54 -4.83 4.26 4.49
N ILE A 55 -4.39 3.74 5.63
CA ILE A 55 -5.13 2.77 6.43
C ILE A 55 -5.62 3.41 7.73
N SER A 56 -6.28 4.56 7.61
CA SER A 56 -6.97 5.22 8.73
C SER A 56 -8.16 4.39 9.22
N ALA A 57 -8.62 4.64 10.44
CA ALA A 57 -9.81 3.95 10.97
C ALA A 57 -11.03 4.08 10.04
N ALA A 58 -11.21 5.25 9.42
CA ALA A 58 -12.27 5.50 8.45
C ALA A 58 -12.08 4.68 7.16
N ALA A 59 -10.87 4.68 6.59
CA ALA A 59 -10.56 3.89 5.39
C ALA A 59 -10.70 2.38 5.66
N CYS A 60 -10.35 1.93 6.86
CA CYS A 60 -10.42 0.53 7.27
C CYS A 60 -11.84 0.04 7.57
N ALA A 61 -12.73 0.95 7.98
CA ALA A 61 -14.15 0.66 8.13
C ALA A 61 -14.90 0.62 6.78
N ALA A 62 -14.27 1.06 5.69
CA ALA A 62 -14.89 1.06 4.38
C ALA A 62 -15.02 -0.36 3.82
N PRO A 63 -16.23 -0.80 3.42
CA PRO A 63 -16.47 -2.18 2.98
C PRO A 63 -15.78 -2.53 1.66
N ASP A 64 -15.37 -1.53 0.89
CA ASP A 64 -14.72 -1.65 -0.42
C ASP A 64 -13.19 -1.61 -0.36
N LEU A 65 -12.58 -1.40 0.82
CA LEU A 65 -11.13 -1.35 0.97
C LEU A 65 -10.46 -2.64 0.48
N GLU A 66 -11.06 -3.82 0.74
CA GLU A 66 -10.49 -5.08 0.26
C GLU A 66 -10.39 -5.12 -1.26
N ASP A 67 -11.46 -4.72 -1.95
CA ASP A 67 -11.50 -4.71 -3.41
C ASP A 67 -10.55 -3.66 -3.99
N ASP A 68 -10.49 -2.47 -3.37
CA ASP A 68 -9.58 -1.39 -3.74
C ASP A 68 -8.11 -1.88 -3.65
N VAL A 69 -7.65 -2.38 -2.51
CA VAL A 69 -6.25 -2.86 -2.35
C VAL A 69 -5.95 -4.04 -3.28
N LYS A 70 -6.89 -4.98 -3.42
CA LYS A 70 -6.76 -6.13 -4.33
C LYS A 70 -6.62 -5.71 -5.79
N GLN A 71 -7.31 -4.66 -6.23
CA GLN A 71 -7.24 -4.15 -7.59
C GLN A 71 -5.86 -3.55 -7.91
N VAL A 72 -5.18 -2.95 -6.93
CA VAL A 72 -3.79 -2.52 -7.10
C VAL A 72 -2.88 -3.73 -7.32
N SER A 73 -2.96 -4.72 -6.42
CA SER A 73 -2.13 -5.92 -6.44
C SER A 73 -2.25 -6.71 -7.74
N ASN A 74 -3.48 -6.89 -8.25
CA ASN A 74 -3.73 -7.57 -9.53
C ASN A 74 -3.18 -6.83 -10.76
N GLY A 75 -2.93 -5.52 -10.64
CA GLY A 75 -2.37 -4.70 -11.71
C GLY A 75 -0.85 -4.76 -11.83
N ALA A 76 -0.17 -5.61 -11.04
CA ALA A 76 1.30 -5.62 -10.89
C ALA A 76 1.88 -4.27 -10.41
N ARG A 77 1.09 -3.51 -9.65
CA ARG A 77 1.46 -2.21 -9.05
C ARG A 77 1.79 -2.38 -7.58
N ARG A 78 2.60 -1.48 -7.02
CA ARG A 78 2.93 -1.51 -5.58
C ARG A 78 1.84 -0.83 -4.77
N ALA A 79 1.08 -1.62 -4.02
CA ALA A 79 0.14 -1.11 -3.02
C ALA A 79 0.89 -0.82 -1.71
N ILE A 80 1.25 0.43 -1.47
CA ILE A 80 1.90 0.82 -0.21
C ILE A 80 0.83 1.38 0.72
N CYS A 81 0.57 0.66 1.79
CA CYS A 81 -0.31 1.11 2.85
C CYS A 81 0.46 2.01 3.84
N VAL A 82 -0.13 3.14 4.22
CA VAL A 82 0.49 4.09 5.14
C VAL A 82 -0.40 4.30 6.35
N TRP A 83 0.18 4.12 7.55
CA TRP A 83 -0.50 4.46 8.80
C TRP A 83 -0.69 5.98 8.91
N PRO A 84 -1.84 6.47 9.42
CA PRO A 84 -2.01 7.88 9.77
C PRO A 84 -0.93 8.38 10.74
N GLU A 85 -0.65 9.68 10.69
CA GLU A 85 0.30 10.34 11.59
C GLU A 85 -0.10 10.20 13.07
N ASP A 86 -1.40 10.20 13.35
CA ASP A 86 -2.00 10.13 14.67
C ASP A 86 -2.43 8.72 15.08
N ALA A 87 -2.05 7.69 14.32
CA ALA A 87 -2.43 6.32 14.61
C ALA A 87 -1.87 5.85 15.97
N GLU A 88 -2.73 5.18 16.74
CA GLU A 88 -2.33 4.57 18.00
C GLU A 88 -1.28 3.45 17.76
N ALA A 89 -0.30 3.34 18.66
CA ALA A 89 0.79 2.36 18.53
C ALA A 89 0.28 0.91 18.46
N GLU A 90 -0.80 0.60 19.18
CA GLU A 90 -1.39 -0.74 19.29
C GLU A 90 -2.74 -0.84 18.54
N VAL A 91 -2.74 -0.47 17.27
CA VAL A 91 -3.92 -0.59 16.39
C VAL A 91 -3.93 -1.94 15.65
N GLU A 92 -5.12 -2.52 15.44
CA GLU A 92 -5.24 -3.74 14.64
C GLU A 92 -4.91 -3.49 13.16
N VAL A 93 -4.10 -4.37 12.57
CA VAL A 93 -3.76 -4.29 11.14
C VAL A 93 -4.96 -4.72 10.30
N PRO A 94 -5.41 -3.90 9.34
CA PRO A 94 -6.52 -4.25 8.46
C PRO A 94 -6.24 -5.53 7.68
N ALA A 95 -7.23 -6.43 7.61
CA ALA A 95 -7.08 -7.72 6.93
C ALA A 95 -6.75 -7.55 5.43
N SER A 96 -7.32 -6.55 4.77
CA SER A 96 -7.05 -6.19 3.38
C SER A 96 -5.59 -5.77 3.17
N ALA A 97 -5.09 -4.85 3.98
CA ALA A 97 -3.69 -4.40 3.95
C ALA A 97 -2.74 -5.57 4.22
N ARG A 98 -3.02 -6.38 5.25
CA ARG A 98 -2.23 -7.57 5.58
C ARG A 98 -2.15 -8.59 4.43
N LYS A 99 -3.18 -8.68 3.59
CA LYS A 99 -3.30 -9.69 2.53
C LYS A 99 -2.73 -9.23 1.19
N TYR A 100 -2.90 -7.96 0.85
CA TYR A 100 -2.62 -7.46 -0.51
C TYR A 100 -1.63 -6.30 -0.57
N ALA A 101 -1.25 -5.70 0.56
CA ALA A 101 -0.25 -4.63 0.55
C ALA A 101 1.12 -5.19 0.17
N TYR A 102 1.82 -4.44 -0.68
CA TYR A 102 3.24 -4.65 -0.94
C TYR A 102 4.08 -4.23 0.27
N SER A 103 3.70 -3.14 0.93
CA SER A 103 4.31 -2.70 2.19
C SER A 103 3.29 -1.96 3.05
N ILE A 104 3.49 -2.01 4.36
CA ILE A 104 2.75 -1.26 5.37
C ILE A 104 3.78 -0.44 6.15
N VAL A 105 3.72 0.88 5.96
CA VAL A 105 4.74 1.82 6.41
C VAL A 105 4.14 2.74 7.48
N PRO A 106 4.86 3.05 8.57
CA PRO A 106 4.45 4.11 9.48
C PRO A 106 4.50 5.48 8.78
N TRP A 107 4.01 6.52 9.44
CA TRP A 107 4.12 7.90 8.93
C TRP A 107 5.59 8.37 8.93
N ASN A 108 6.37 7.94 7.94
CA ASN A 108 7.80 8.15 7.86
C ASN A 108 8.28 8.26 6.40
N ALA A 109 8.87 9.40 6.05
CA ALA A 109 9.30 9.71 4.68
C ALA A 109 10.42 8.79 4.17
N GLU A 110 11.41 8.46 5.01
CA GLU A 110 12.54 7.61 4.63
C GLU A 110 12.08 6.18 4.35
N LYS A 111 11.18 5.64 5.19
CA LYS A 111 10.60 4.31 4.99
C LYS A 111 9.68 4.27 3.78
N LEU A 112 8.88 5.34 3.56
CA LEU A 112 8.08 5.46 2.35
C LEU A 112 8.96 5.50 1.11
N GLN A 113 10.05 6.27 1.13
CA GLN A 113 11.01 6.34 0.03
C GLN A 113 11.57 4.95 -0.28
N ALA A 114 12.01 4.22 0.74
CA ALA A 114 12.58 2.89 0.60
C ALA A 114 11.57 1.88 0.04
N ALA A 115 10.35 1.83 0.61
CA ALA A 115 9.30 0.91 0.15
C ALA A 115 8.82 1.20 -1.27
N ALA A 116 8.90 2.47 -1.70
CA ALA A 116 8.52 2.87 -3.04
C ALA A 116 9.70 2.85 -4.03
N ALA A 117 10.91 2.54 -3.60
CA ALA A 117 12.08 2.39 -4.47
C ALA A 117 12.04 1.02 -5.17
N ASP A 118 12.66 0.94 -6.35
CA ASP A 118 12.65 -0.28 -7.17
C ASP A 118 13.67 -1.35 -6.71
N ASP A 119 13.93 -1.41 -5.40
CA ASP A 119 14.98 -2.24 -4.79
C ASP A 119 14.40 -3.44 -4.00
N ASP A 120 13.12 -3.79 -4.23
CA ASP A 120 12.40 -4.87 -3.54
C ASP A 120 12.40 -4.78 -2.00
N VAL A 121 12.42 -3.55 -1.47
CA VAL A 121 12.36 -3.32 -0.02
C VAL A 121 10.93 -3.45 0.48
N LEU A 122 10.68 -4.49 1.28
CA LEU A 122 9.39 -4.74 1.92
C LEU A 122 9.42 -4.26 3.37
N ILE A 123 8.50 -3.37 3.73
CA ILE A 123 8.34 -2.86 5.09
C ILE A 123 6.96 -3.29 5.60
N PHE A 124 6.91 -3.95 6.75
CA PHE A 124 5.68 -4.32 7.43
C PHE A 124 5.82 -3.97 8.90
N GLU A 125 5.37 -2.77 9.24
CA GLU A 125 5.54 -2.21 10.58
C GLU A 125 4.23 -1.64 11.11
N MET A 126 4.11 -1.63 12.43
CA MET A 126 3.06 -0.96 13.19
C MET A 126 3.30 0.57 13.15
N PRO A 127 2.31 1.40 13.52
CA PRO A 127 2.51 2.85 13.62
C PRO A 127 3.70 3.27 14.50
N SER A 128 3.98 2.50 15.56
CA SER A 128 5.15 2.69 16.43
C SER A 128 6.50 2.50 15.73
N GLY A 129 6.51 1.91 14.54
CA GLY A 129 7.71 1.45 13.84
C GLY A 129 8.17 0.05 14.24
N ASP A 130 7.46 -0.63 15.15
CA ASP A 130 7.73 -2.02 15.49
C ASP A 130 7.38 -2.94 14.32
N VAL A 131 8.21 -3.95 14.07
CA VAL A 131 7.95 -4.93 13.00
C VAL A 131 6.64 -5.66 13.29
N MET A 132 5.77 -5.73 12.29
CA MET A 132 4.52 -6.44 12.40
C MET A 132 4.75 -7.93 12.72
N PRO A 133 3.91 -8.54 13.57
CA PRO A 133 4.00 -9.96 13.85
C PRO A 133 3.81 -10.76 12.55
N LYS A 134 4.77 -11.63 12.24
CA LYS A 134 4.67 -12.54 11.09
C LYS A 134 3.41 -13.40 11.23
N VAL A 135 2.52 -13.28 10.26
CA VAL A 135 1.40 -14.21 10.13
C VAL A 135 1.98 -15.49 9.54
N TYR A 136 1.98 -16.57 10.32
CA TYR A 136 2.30 -17.89 9.80
C TYR A 136 1.21 -18.27 8.79
N THR A 137 1.51 -18.14 7.50
CA THR A 137 0.72 -18.81 6.47
C THR A 137 1.17 -20.26 6.43
N GLU A 138 0.23 -21.19 6.64
CA GLU A 138 0.48 -22.58 6.30
C GLU A 138 0.85 -22.62 4.80
N ARG A 139 1.98 -23.25 4.47
CA ARG A 139 2.37 -23.44 3.07
C ARG A 139 1.19 -24.07 2.34
N ASN A 140 0.64 -23.37 1.36
CA ASN A 140 -0.10 -24.04 0.30
C ASN A 140 0.90 -25.00 -0.34
N LEU A 141 0.80 -26.28 -0.02
CA LEU A 141 1.43 -27.33 -0.82
C LEU A 141 0.96 -27.06 -2.24
N CYS A 142 1.89 -26.67 -3.13
CA CYS A 142 1.67 -26.79 -4.54
C CYS A 142 1.20 -28.23 -4.74
N VAL A 143 -0.06 -28.40 -5.13
CA VAL A 143 -0.57 -29.72 -5.49
C VAL A 143 0.29 -30.11 -6.69
N ASP A 144 1.22 -31.04 -6.49
CA ASP A 144 1.88 -31.68 -7.61
C ASP A 144 0.76 -32.19 -8.52
N GLU A 145 0.70 -31.69 -9.76
CA GLU A 145 -0.13 -32.29 -10.79
C GLU A 145 0.40 -33.70 -11.05
N GLU A 146 0.04 -34.65 -10.19
CA GLU A 146 0.26 -36.07 -10.43
C GLU A 146 -0.61 -36.48 -11.62
N ALA A 147 0.04 -36.46 -12.78
CA ALA A 147 -0.16 -37.29 -13.96
C ALA A 147 -1.62 -37.59 -14.35
N GLN A 148 -2.11 -36.90 -15.38
CA GLN A 148 -3.21 -37.45 -16.20
C GLN A 148 -2.76 -38.80 -16.81
N PRO A 149 -3.49 -39.91 -16.57
CA PRO A 149 -3.26 -41.14 -17.32
C PRO A 149 -3.79 -40.97 -18.76
N LYS A 150 -2.99 -41.49 -19.70
CA LYS A 150 -3.26 -41.52 -21.15
C LYS A 150 -4.51 -42.30 -21.53
#